data_AF-A0A6I1F911-F1
#
_entry.id   AF-A0A6I1F911-F1
#
_cell.length_a   1.000
_cell.length_b   1.000
_cell.length_c   1.000
_cell.angle_alpha   90.00
_cell.angle_beta   90.00
_cell.angle_gamma   90.00
#
_symmetry.space_group_name_H-M   'P 1'
#
loop_
_entity.id
_entity.type
_entity.pdbx_description
1 polymer ?
#
loop_
_entity_poly.entity_id
_entity_poly.type
_entity_poly.pdbx_seq_one_letter_code
_entity_poly.pdbx_strand_id
1 'polypeptide(L)'
;MRKSNSLKRILVGTMAAFSAFSLVACNTSETNNTASAGEDQVTKISLYSSGSQNVETFWETVIPKFEEAHKDIDVEFVFVPSGTGGQATIDRIIAAKKANKDSEIDIYEGALADIVRSEDEGGLFYELSTGLIENLANVQEENMEGTQNLAVPYRSSSVVLAYNSEKVKDVPNTAEELNTWIKDNPGRFAYNDPNTGGAGSSFVLTTVYNELNDDAMNVQDESIIKEWDKGIQVLKDMAPNLYKEGVYPKKNQGTLDLLANGEVDMIPAWSDMALEQLNSKLLPETIKLKQITPAFTGGPSYLMAVDNGDEERKEASETFLDYVLTQDVQKLVIDTMYGYPGIKWDLLSAEDQKKFESVSGGYRTFNGGELSSELMKVWQREVASQ
;
A
#
# COMPACT_ATOMS: atom_id res chain seq x y z
N MET A 1 2.80 -28.09 -58.61
CA MET A 1 3.86 -28.15 -59.64
C MET A 1 5.20 -27.73 -59.03
N ARG A 2 6.24 -28.57 -59.19
CA ARG A 2 7.71 -28.33 -59.17
C ARG A 2 8.30 -27.36 -58.11
N LYS A 3 9.06 -27.84 -57.11
CA LYS A 3 10.48 -28.32 -57.07
C LYS A 3 11.55 -27.22 -57.11
N SER A 4 12.53 -27.37 -56.20
CA SER A 4 14.00 -27.16 -56.33
C SER A 4 14.57 -26.13 -55.34
N ASN A 5 15.23 -26.53 -54.24
CA ASN A 5 16.63 -26.99 -54.04
C ASN A 5 17.71 -25.88 -54.11
N SER A 6 18.48 -25.69 -53.02
CA SER A 6 19.89 -26.13 -52.85
C SER A 6 20.40 -25.62 -51.48
N LEU A 7 20.84 -26.45 -50.53
CA LEU A 7 22.10 -27.22 -50.35
C LEU A 7 23.27 -26.48 -49.67
N LYS A 8 23.48 -26.83 -48.40
CA LYS A 8 24.73 -27.17 -47.68
C LYS A 8 26.00 -26.31 -47.89
N ARG A 9 26.56 -25.85 -46.77
CA ARG A 9 27.98 -26.11 -46.44
C ARG A 9 28.16 -26.52 -44.98
N ILE A 10 28.88 -27.63 -44.85
CA ILE A 10 29.42 -28.26 -43.65
C ILE A 10 30.81 -27.64 -43.41
N LEU A 11 31.20 -27.38 -42.16
CA LEU A 11 32.60 -27.57 -41.76
C LEU A 11 32.63 -28.15 -40.34
N VAL A 12 33.23 -29.34 -40.26
CA VAL A 12 33.66 -30.08 -39.07
C VAL A 12 35.18 -29.97 -39.02
N GLY A 13 35.78 -29.85 -37.83
CA GLY A 13 37.24 -29.86 -37.66
C GLY A 13 37.68 -29.49 -36.23
N THR A 14 37.43 -30.31 -35.21
CA THR A 14 38.35 -31.30 -34.57
C THR A 14 39.30 -30.74 -33.50
N MET A 15 39.07 -31.24 -32.28
CA MET A 15 39.95 -31.44 -31.11
C MET A 15 41.47 -31.41 -31.30
N ALA A 16 42.17 -30.86 -30.31
CA ALA A 16 43.36 -31.48 -29.71
C ALA A 16 43.54 -31.03 -28.24
N ALA A 17 43.55 -32.01 -27.33
CA ALA A 17 43.99 -31.91 -25.93
C ALA A 17 45.49 -32.25 -25.81
N PHE A 18 46.04 -32.21 -24.57
CA PHE A 18 47.39 -32.52 -24.06
C PHE A 18 48.18 -31.26 -23.62
N SER A 19 48.83 -31.15 -22.45
CA SER A 19 49.11 -32.04 -21.32
C SER A 19 49.49 -31.21 -20.09
N ALA A 20 49.35 -31.81 -18.91
CA ALA A 20 49.87 -31.33 -17.64
C ALA A 20 51.41 -31.22 -17.62
N PHE A 21 51.92 -30.21 -16.91
CA PHE A 21 53.25 -30.23 -16.30
C PHE A 21 53.11 -29.94 -14.81
N SER A 22 53.55 -30.92 -14.02
CA SER A 22 53.73 -30.87 -12.58
C SER A 22 55.05 -30.15 -12.24
N LEU A 23 55.01 -29.25 -11.27
CA LEU A 23 56.17 -28.83 -10.50
C LEU A 23 55.80 -28.88 -9.02
N VAL A 24 56.38 -29.85 -8.32
CA VAL A 24 56.43 -29.94 -6.87
C VAL A 24 57.58 -29.07 -6.38
N ALA A 25 57.32 -28.17 -5.45
CA ALA A 25 58.33 -27.62 -4.55
C ALA A 25 57.76 -27.64 -3.12
N CYS A 26 58.44 -28.35 -2.22
CA CYS A 26 58.16 -28.44 -0.79
C CYS A 26 58.70 -27.22 -0.02
N ASN A 27 58.20 -27.07 1.22
CA ASN A 27 58.69 -26.23 2.33
C ASN A 27 58.39 -24.72 2.17
N THR A 28 57.83 -24.00 3.14
CA THR A 28 57.83 -24.12 4.61
C THR A 28 56.60 -23.42 5.20
N SER A 29 56.15 -23.90 6.35
CA SER A 29 55.17 -23.27 7.21
C SER A 29 55.62 -21.87 7.65
N GLU A 30 54.94 -20.83 7.18
CA GLU A 30 54.88 -19.53 7.85
C GLU A 30 53.41 -19.12 8.01
N THR A 31 52.93 -19.25 9.24
CA THR A 31 51.71 -18.61 9.73
C THR A 31 51.91 -17.09 9.67
N ASN A 32 51.55 -16.49 8.55
CA ASN A 32 51.28 -15.05 8.49
C ASN A 32 49.80 -14.84 8.87
N ASN A 33 49.59 -14.60 10.16
CA ASN A 33 48.46 -13.82 10.65
C ASN A 33 48.60 -12.39 10.12
N THR A 34 48.31 -12.20 8.85
CA THR A 34 47.83 -10.91 8.37
C THR A 34 46.34 -10.90 8.66
N ALA A 35 45.98 -10.30 9.79
CA ALA A 35 44.65 -9.76 9.96
C ALA A 35 44.41 -8.84 8.75
N SER A 36 43.62 -9.32 7.80
CA SER A 36 42.94 -8.45 6.87
C SER A 36 42.09 -7.54 7.75
N ALA A 37 42.49 -6.28 7.90
CA ALA A 37 41.54 -5.25 8.26
C ALA A 37 40.41 -5.41 7.25
N GLY A 38 39.21 -5.72 7.73
CA GLY A 38 38.05 -5.96 6.88
C GLY A 38 37.87 -4.75 5.96
N GLU A 39 37.76 -5.00 4.66
CA GLU A 39 36.96 -4.10 3.84
C GLU A 39 35.58 -4.04 4.52
N ASP A 40 35.08 -2.85 4.82
CA ASP A 40 33.75 -2.66 5.39
C ASP A 40 32.75 -3.44 4.53
N GLN A 41 32.29 -4.59 5.03
CA GLN A 41 31.40 -5.47 4.30
C GLN A 41 30.03 -4.80 4.28
N VAL A 42 29.66 -4.24 3.13
CA VAL A 42 28.35 -3.61 2.94
C VAL A 42 27.27 -4.70 2.96
N THR A 43 26.34 -4.60 3.91
CA THR A 43 25.18 -5.49 4.00
C THR A 43 24.15 -5.08 2.96
N LYS A 44 23.75 -6.02 2.10
CA LYS A 44 22.72 -5.78 1.09
C LYS A 44 21.38 -6.27 1.61
N ILE A 45 20.38 -5.40 1.55
CA ILE A 45 18.99 -5.74 1.83
C ILE A 45 18.11 -5.34 0.64
N SER A 46 16.97 -6.00 0.49
CA SER A 46 16.00 -5.71 -0.56
C SER A 46 14.72 -5.11 0.00
N LEU A 47 14.21 -4.08 -0.67
CA LEU A 47 12.89 -3.50 -0.40
C LEU A 47 11.96 -3.81 -1.56
N TYR A 48 10.92 -4.61 -1.30
CA TYR A 48 9.85 -4.87 -2.25
C TYR A 48 8.65 -4.01 -1.89
N SER A 49 8.36 -3.03 -2.74
CA SER A 49 7.21 -2.14 -2.56
C SER A 49 6.31 -2.13 -3.79
N SER A 50 5.00 -2.06 -3.54
CA SER A 50 3.99 -2.01 -4.59
C SER A 50 3.15 -0.74 -4.48
N GLY A 51 2.77 -0.18 -5.63
CA GLY A 51 2.02 1.06 -5.61
C GLY A 51 1.88 1.73 -6.96
N SER A 52 1.61 3.03 -6.91
CA SER A 52 1.63 3.93 -8.06
C SER A 52 2.96 4.69 -8.12
N GLN A 53 3.17 5.48 -9.18
CA GLN A 53 4.42 6.21 -9.41
C GLN A 53 4.89 7.07 -8.23
N ASN A 54 3.96 7.62 -7.44
CA ASN A 54 4.26 8.40 -6.26
C ASN A 54 4.98 7.59 -5.17
N VAL A 55 4.66 6.30 -5.03
CA VAL A 55 5.34 5.38 -4.09
C VAL A 55 6.76 5.07 -4.60
N GLU A 56 6.91 4.80 -5.90
CA GLU A 56 8.23 4.57 -6.51
C GLU A 56 9.15 5.79 -6.33
N THR A 57 8.64 6.98 -6.66
CA THR A 57 9.38 8.25 -6.54
C THR A 57 9.75 8.56 -5.08
N PHE A 58 8.90 8.19 -4.13
CA PHE A 58 9.18 8.34 -2.70
C PHE A 58 10.38 7.48 -2.31
N TRP A 59 10.39 6.20 -2.69
CA TRP A 59 11.51 5.30 -2.38
C TRP A 59 12.81 5.68 -3.10
N GLU A 60 12.74 6.13 -4.35
CA GLU A 60 13.87 6.72 -5.10
C GLU A 60 14.45 7.97 -4.41
N THR A 61 13.68 8.63 -3.54
CA THR A 61 14.15 9.79 -2.76
C THR A 61 14.69 9.36 -1.39
N VAL A 62 14.02 8.43 -0.71
CA VAL A 62 14.37 8.01 0.67
C VAL A 62 15.60 7.12 0.70
N ILE A 63 15.71 6.16 -0.22
CA ILE A 63 16.80 5.18 -0.23
C ILE A 63 18.18 5.83 -0.36
N PRO A 64 18.43 6.75 -1.32
CA PRO A 64 19.73 7.41 -1.40
C PRO A 64 20.09 8.24 -0.15
N LYS A 65 19.09 8.79 0.54
CA LYS A 65 19.30 9.52 1.80
C LYS A 65 19.65 8.58 2.95
N PHE A 66 19.01 7.41 3.00
CA PHE A 66 19.35 6.34 3.93
C PHE A 66 20.78 5.86 3.72
N GLU A 67 21.15 5.50 2.48
CA GLU A 67 22.51 5.04 2.14
C GLU A 67 23.56 6.16 2.29
N GLU A 68 23.15 7.43 2.32
CA GLU A 68 24.00 8.54 2.72
C GLU A 68 24.33 8.52 4.22
N ALA A 69 23.34 8.21 5.06
CA ALA A 69 23.48 8.12 6.50
C ALA A 69 24.08 6.78 6.98
N HIS A 70 23.88 5.70 6.23
CA HIS A 70 24.26 4.32 6.56
C HIS A 70 25.12 3.72 5.44
N LYS A 71 26.42 4.00 5.46
CA LYS A 71 27.36 3.61 4.38
C LYS A 71 27.68 2.12 4.33
N ASP A 72 27.31 1.41 5.39
CA ASP A 72 27.43 -0.02 5.61
C ASP A 72 26.22 -0.82 5.09
N ILE A 73 25.17 -0.15 4.59
CA ILE A 73 23.96 -0.81 4.08
C ILE A 73 23.65 -0.32 2.65
N ASP A 74 23.31 -1.25 1.77
CA ASP A 74 22.86 -1.02 0.38
C ASP A 74 21.46 -1.59 0.21
N VAL A 75 20.52 -0.79 -0.30
CA VAL A 75 19.11 -1.16 -0.41
C VAL A 75 18.74 -1.38 -1.87
N GLU A 76 18.56 -2.65 -2.25
CA GLU A 76 18.04 -3.01 -3.55
C GLU A 76 16.52 -2.78 -3.59
N PHE A 77 16.10 -1.73 -4.30
CA PHE A 77 14.69 -1.42 -4.48
C PHE A 77 14.07 -2.21 -5.63
N VAL A 78 13.02 -2.96 -5.34
CA VAL A 78 12.18 -3.65 -6.33
C VAL A 78 10.77 -3.08 -6.29
N PHE A 79 10.44 -2.27 -7.29
CA PHE A 79 9.09 -1.72 -7.45
C PHE A 79 8.17 -2.68 -8.21
N VAL A 80 6.98 -2.91 -7.65
CA VAL A 80 5.92 -3.72 -8.27
C VAL A 80 4.73 -2.82 -8.59
N PRO A 81 4.48 -2.49 -9.88
CA PRO A 81 3.34 -1.66 -10.24
C PRO A 81 2.00 -2.22 -9.76
N SER A 82 1.07 -1.32 -9.43
CA SER A 82 -0.27 -1.70 -9.00
C SER A 82 -0.96 -2.62 -10.01
N GLY A 83 -1.52 -3.73 -9.52
CA GLY A 83 -2.23 -4.72 -10.34
C GLY A 83 -1.33 -5.70 -11.10
N THR A 84 0.00 -5.67 -10.93
CA THR A 84 0.92 -6.56 -11.67
C THR A 84 1.69 -7.58 -10.83
N GLY A 85 1.59 -7.58 -9.48
CA GLY A 85 2.36 -8.59 -8.72
C GLY A 85 2.43 -8.54 -7.20
N GLY A 86 1.74 -7.65 -6.46
CA GLY A 86 1.86 -7.60 -4.99
C GLY A 86 1.57 -8.97 -4.32
N GLN A 87 0.49 -9.63 -4.77
CA GLN A 87 0.16 -10.99 -4.36
C GLN A 87 1.29 -12.00 -4.65
N ALA A 88 2.01 -11.84 -5.76
CA ALA A 88 3.11 -12.71 -6.13
C ALA A 88 4.32 -12.55 -5.19
N THR A 89 4.52 -11.37 -4.60
CA THR A 89 5.61 -11.11 -3.64
C THR A 89 5.39 -11.90 -2.34
N ILE A 90 4.21 -11.76 -1.72
CA ILE A 90 3.91 -12.51 -0.50
C ILE A 90 3.84 -14.04 -0.75
N ASP A 91 3.33 -14.46 -1.92
CA ASP A 91 3.35 -15.87 -2.32
C ASP A 91 4.77 -16.41 -2.49
N ARG A 92 5.73 -15.60 -2.96
CA ARG A 92 7.16 -15.95 -3.04
C ARG A 92 7.75 -16.14 -1.64
N ILE A 93 7.45 -15.25 -0.69
CA ILE A 93 7.90 -15.37 0.71
C ILE A 93 7.37 -16.68 1.32
N ILE A 94 6.07 -16.95 1.16
CA ILE A 94 5.42 -18.18 1.65
C ILE A 94 6.03 -19.43 1.01
N ALA A 95 6.24 -19.42 -0.30
CA ALA A 95 6.83 -20.55 -1.02
C ALA A 95 8.28 -20.83 -0.57
N ALA A 96 9.07 -19.77 -0.33
CA ALA A 96 10.43 -19.87 0.16
C ALA A 96 10.46 -20.49 1.58
N LYS A 97 9.60 -20.01 2.50
CA LYS A 97 9.45 -20.59 3.84
C LYS A 97 9.04 -22.07 3.78
N LYS A 98 8.03 -22.42 2.99
CA LYS A 98 7.58 -23.83 2.80
C LYS A 98 8.70 -24.72 2.24
N ALA A 99 9.60 -24.16 1.44
CA ALA A 99 10.75 -24.86 0.88
C ALA A 99 11.99 -24.82 1.80
N ASN A 100 11.93 -24.15 2.95
CA ASN A 100 13.06 -23.87 3.83
C ASN A 100 14.24 -23.24 3.07
N LYS A 101 13.93 -22.19 2.30
CA LYS A 101 14.87 -21.41 1.49
C LYS A 101 14.72 -19.92 1.79
N ASP A 102 15.78 -19.18 1.52
CA ASP A 102 15.74 -17.72 1.48
C ASP A 102 14.81 -17.24 0.37
N SER A 103 13.99 -16.24 0.67
CA SER A 103 13.12 -15.59 -0.30
C SER A 103 13.87 -14.54 -1.14
N GLU A 104 15.04 -14.10 -0.66
CA GLU A 104 15.80 -12.93 -1.13
C GLU A 104 14.98 -11.63 -1.08
N ILE A 105 13.97 -11.59 -0.19
CA ILE A 105 13.18 -10.41 0.16
C ILE A 105 13.44 -10.15 1.64
N ASP A 106 13.94 -8.97 1.97
CA ASP A 106 14.28 -8.60 3.36
C ASP A 106 13.24 -7.66 3.95
N ILE A 107 12.72 -6.71 3.15
CA ILE A 107 11.64 -5.80 3.53
C ILE A 107 10.50 -5.89 2.52
N TYR A 108 9.29 -6.07 3.02
CA TYR A 108 8.06 -6.17 2.23
C TYR A 108 7.07 -5.05 2.62
N GLU A 109 6.64 -4.25 1.64
CA GLU A 109 5.48 -3.35 1.81
C GLU A 109 4.19 -4.13 1.58
N GLY A 110 3.32 -4.16 2.59
CA GLY A 110 2.02 -4.82 2.53
C GLY A 110 0.95 -4.16 3.37
N ALA A 111 -0.06 -4.96 3.71
CA ALA A 111 -1.22 -4.54 4.51
C ALA A 111 -1.46 -5.51 5.69
N LEU A 112 -2.37 -5.15 6.60
CA LEU A 112 -2.74 -6.01 7.74
C LEU A 112 -3.18 -7.42 7.31
N ALA A 113 -3.83 -7.55 6.16
CA ALA A 113 -4.22 -8.86 5.63
C ALA A 113 -3.02 -9.80 5.42
N ASP A 114 -1.85 -9.27 5.05
CA ASP A 114 -0.62 -10.07 4.90
C ASP A 114 -0.04 -10.51 6.25
N ILE A 115 -0.24 -9.70 7.30
CA ILE A 115 0.16 -10.04 8.68
C ILE A 115 -0.70 -11.19 9.20
N VAL A 116 -2.03 -11.09 9.02
CA VAL A 116 -2.96 -12.16 9.37
C VAL A 116 -2.63 -13.44 8.60
N ARG A 117 -2.38 -13.32 7.28
CA ARG A 117 -1.96 -14.46 6.47
C ARG A 117 -0.63 -15.06 6.92
N SER A 118 0.29 -14.23 7.41
CA SER A 118 1.57 -14.69 7.93
C SER A 118 1.39 -15.61 9.14
N GLU A 119 0.43 -15.36 10.02
CA GLU A 119 0.11 -16.24 11.16
C GLU A 119 -0.29 -17.65 10.69
N ASP A 120 -1.19 -17.73 9.70
CA ASP A 120 -1.64 -19.00 9.12
C ASP A 120 -0.51 -19.80 8.45
N GLU A 121 0.53 -19.11 7.99
CA GLU A 121 1.70 -19.69 7.32
C GLU A 121 2.88 -19.96 8.28
N GLY A 122 2.66 -19.80 9.60
CA GLY A 122 3.65 -20.10 10.64
C GLY A 122 4.67 -18.98 10.88
N GLY A 123 4.27 -17.73 10.64
CA GLY A 123 5.04 -16.50 10.88
C GLY A 123 6.05 -16.19 9.78
N LEU A 124 5.84 -15.14 9.00
CA LEU A 124 6.72 -14.75 7.88
C LEU A 124 7.68 -13.60 8.24
N PHE A 125 7.41 -12.88 9.33
CA PHE A 125 8.04 -11.62 9.64
C PHE A 125 8.66 -11.64 11.04
N TYR A 126 9.73 -10.86 11.23
CA TYR A 126 10.32 -10.64 12.53
C TYR A 126 9.41 -9.80 13.43
N GLU A 127 9.37 -10.14 14.72
CA GLU A 127 8.79 -9.27 15.74
C GLU A 127 9.71 -8.08 15.95
N LEU A 128 9.13 -6.89 15.86
CA LEU A 128 9.83 -5.62 15.97
C LEU A 128 9.80 -5.11 17.41
N SER A 129 10.88 -4.48 17.86
CA SER A 129 10.96 -3.93 19.22
C SER A 129 11.73 -2.63 19.28
N THR A 130 11.43 -1.81 20.30
CA THR A 130 12.10 -0.53 20.55
C THR A 130 13.56 -0.65 20.93
N GLY A 131 14.08 -1.87 21.15
CA GLY A 131 15.49 -2.09 21.45
C GLY A 131 16.41 -1.91 20.24
N LEU A 132 15.92 -2.25 19.04
CA LEU A 132 16.66 -2.13 17.78
C LEU A 132 16.05 -1.07 16.84
N ILE A 133 14.77 -0.72 17.03
CA ILE A 133 14.07 0.33 16.28
C ILE A 133 13.56 1.38 17.28
N GLU A 134 14.42 2.30 17.71
CA GLU A 134 14.09 3.31 18.72
C GLU A 134 12.87 4.16 18.34
N ASN A 135 12.74 4.49 17.05
CA ASN A 135 11.66 5.31 16.51
C ASN A 135 10.29 4.60 16.49
N LEU A 136 10.18 3.32 16.85
CA LEU A 136 8.88 2.71 17.15
C LEU A 136 8.13 3.45 18.26
N ALA A 137 8.84 4.11 19.17
CA ALA A 137 8.23 4.96 20.20
C ALA A 137 7.41 6.14 19.60
N ASN A 138 7.73 6.54 18.37
CA ASN A 138 7.03 7.60 17.65
C ASN A 138 5.71 7.11 17.02
N VAL A 139 5.52 5.80 16.86
CA VAL A 139 4.32 5.22 16.24
C VAL A 139 3.15 5.23 17.24
N GLN A 140 1.92 5.36 16.72
CA GLN A 140 0.70 5.20 17.51
C GLN A 140 0.59 3.77 18.04
N GLU A 141 0.26 3.63 19.33
CA GLU A 141 0.22 2.32 20.00
C GLU A 141 -0.77 1.36 19.32
N GLU A 142 -1.93 1.87 18.89
CA GLU A 142 -2.96 1.08 18.22
C GLU A 142 -2.48 0.50 16.88
N ASN A 143 -1.55 1.16 16.19
CA ASN A 143 -0.96 0.63 14.96
C ASN A 143 0.02 -0.52 15.24
N MET A 144 0.75 -0.46 16.36
CA MET A 144 1.66 -1.54 16.76
C MET A 144 0.89 -2.75 17.29
N GLU A 145 -0.13 -2.51 18.12
CA GLU A 145 -1.04 -3.57 18.57
C GLU A 145 -1.76 -4.23 17.40
N GLY A 146 -2.29 -3.44 16.45
CA GLY A 146 -3.00 -3.95 15.28
C GLY A 146 -2.15 -4.79 14.32
N THR A 147 -0.83 -4.63 14.36
CA THR A 147 0.14 -5.43 13.59
C THR A 147 0.79 -6.54 14.40
N GLN A 148 0.46 -6.66 15.69
CA GLN A 148 1.13 -7.55 16.64
C GLN A 148 2.66 -7.36 16.65
N ASN A 149 3.11 -6.11 16.53
CA ASN A 149 4.52 -5.73 16.41
C ASN A 149 5.25 -6.32 15.20
N LEU A 150 4.56 -6.80 14.17
CA LEU A 150 5.21 -7.40 12.98
C LEU A 150 5.48 -6.37 11.86
N ALA A 151 5.03 -5.13 12.02
CA ALA A 151 5.14 -4.14 10.96
C ALA A 151 5.14 -2.70 11.46
N VAL A 152 5.77 -1.80 10.68
CA VAL A 152 5.72 -0.36 10.92
C VAL A 152 4.84 0.34 9.88
N PRO A 153 3.90 1.21 10.30
CA PRO A 153 3.19 2.06 9.36
C PRO A 153 4.17 3.14 8.86
N TYR A 154 4.38 3.26 7.55
CA TYR A 154 5.26 4.33 7.03
C TYR A 154 4.47 5.50 6.44
N ARG A 155 3.29 5.23 5.88
CA ARG A 155 2.33 6.20 5.37
C ARG A 155 0.92 5.70 5.60
N SER A 156 -0.05 6.60 5.62
CA SER A 156 -1.48 6.25 5.61
C SER A 156 -2.28 7.22 4.75
N SER A 157 -3.45 6.78 4.30
CA SER A 157 -4.48 7.67 3.78
C SER A 157 -5.86 7.12 4.11
N SER A 158 -6.88 7.94 3.95
CA SER A 158 -8.26 7.52 4.14
C SER A 158 -9.14 8.11 3.07
N VAL A 159 -10.26 7.45 2.82
CA VAL A 159 -11.32 8.03 2.03
C VAL A 159 -12.04 9.09 2.87
N VAL A 160 -12.39 10.19 2.23
CA VAL A 160 -13.10 11.34 2.79
C VAL A 160 -14.10 11.84 1.76
N LEU A 161 -15.02 12.72 2.16
CA LEU A 161 -15.81 13.50 1.21
C LEU A 161 -14.96 14.64 0.67
N ALA A 162 -14.84 14.72 -0.66
CA ALA A 162 -14.40 15.91 -1.36
C ALA A 162 -15.62 16.63 -1.94
N TYR A 163 -15.78 17.92 -1.65
CA TYR A 163 -16.96 18.67 -2.03
C TYR A 163 -16.64 20.11 -2.46
N ASN A 164 -17.45 20.65 -3.37
CA ASN A 164 -17.37 22.05 -3.76
C ASN A 164 -18.08 22.93 -2.72
N SER A 165 -17.30 23.67 -1.93
CA SER A 165 -17.81 24.54 -0.86
C SER A 165 -18.65 25.72 -1.35
N GLU A 166 -18.65 26.05 -2.65
CA GLU A 166 -19.58 27.04 -3.22
C GLU A 166 -20.99 26.48 -3.40
N LYS A 167 -21.10 25.16 -3.58
CA LYS A 167 -22.34 24.46 -3.92
C LYS A 167 -22.92 23.71 -2.74
N VAL A 168 -22.06 23.09 -1.93
CA VAL A 168 -22.45 22.36 -0.72
C VAL A 168 -22.18 23.24 0.50
N LYS A 169 -23.25 23.80 1.07
CA LYS A 169 -23.18 24.59 2.31
C LYS A 169 -23.43 23.75 3.54
N ASP A 170 -24.44 22.88 3.46
CA ASP A 170 -24.78 21.93 4.52
C ASP A 170 -24.11 20.58 4.21
N VAL A 171 -22.85 20.46 4.65
CA VAL A 171 -22.03 19.27 4.36
C VAL A 171 -22.40 18.14 5.32
N PRO A 172 -22.75 16.94 4.84
CA PRO A 172 -23.06 15.80 5.68
C PRO A 172 -21.98 15.51 6.73
N ASN A 173 -22.41 15.17 7.95
CA ASN A 173 -21.57 14.69 9.04
C ASN A 173 -21.70 13.18 9.22
N THR A 174 -22.83 12.60 8.79
CA THR A 174 -23.10 11.17 8.94
C THR A 174 -23.41 10.49 7.61
N ALA A 175 -23.33 9.16 7.58
CA ALA A 175 -23.75 8.39 6.41
C ALA A 175 -25.24 8.57 6.09
N GLU A 176 -26.10 8.73 7.10
CA GLU A 176 -27.54 9.00 6.91
C GLU A 176 -27.78 10.40 6.30
N GLU A 177 -27.07 11.41 6.79
CA GLU A 177 -27.10 12.77 6.22
C GLU A 177 -26.59 12.75 4.77
N LEU A 178 -25.57 11.95 4.46
CA LEU A 178 -25.05 11.79 3.11
C LEU A 178 -26.09 11.15 2.19
N ASN A 179 -26.76 10.08 2.63
CA ASN A 179 -27.82 9.42 1.85
C ASN A 179 -28.98 10.39 1.56
N THR A 180 -29.36 11.18 2.56
CA THR A 180 -30.37 12.25 2.40
C THR A 180 -29.90 13.30 1.40
N TRP A 181 -28.66 13.77 1.53
CA TRP A 181 -28.09 14.78 0.64
C TRP A 181 -28.06 14.30 -0.83
N ILE A 182 -27.69 13.04 -1.08
CA ILE A 182 -27.68 12.46 -2.42
C ILE A 182 -29.10 12.44 -3.02
N LYS A 183 -30.11 12.07 -2.22
CA LYS A 183 -31.50 12.04 -2.65
C LYS A 183 -32.05 13.44 -2.98
N ASP A 184 -31.69 14.44 -2.18
CA ASP A 184 -32.15 15.82 -2.35
C ASP A 184 -31.39 16.56 -3.47
N ASN A 185 -30.26 16.02 -3.92
CA ASN A 185 -29.40 16.61 -4.96
C ASN A 185 -29.15 15.59 -6.10
N PRO A 186 -30.18 15.18 -6.86
CA PRO A 186 -30.04 14.14 -7.89
C PRO A 186 -29.04 14.55 -8.97
N GLY A 187 -28.15 13.62 -9.34
CA GLY A 187 -27.00 13.84 -10.23
C GLY A 187 -25.83 14.58 -9.59
N ARG A 188 -25.99 15.01 -8.33
CA ARG A 188 -25.08 15.79 -7.45
C ARG A 188 -23.83 15.06 -7.00
N PHE A 189 -23.92 13.73 -6.95
CA PHE A 189 -22.94 12.85 -6.32
C PHE A 189 -22.44 11.81 -7.30
N ALA A 190 -21.16 11.48 -7.21
CA ALA A 190 -20.60 10.31 -7.90
C ALA A 190 -19.64 9.56 -6.97
N TYR A 191 -19.63 8.24 -7.11
CA TYR A 191 -18.51 7.40 -6.67
C TYR A 191 -18.01 6.58 -7.85
N ASN A 192 -16.71 6.27 -7.88
CA ASN A 192 -16.11 5.51 -8.98
C ASN A 192 -16.50 4.03 -8.89
N ASP A 193 -16.43 3.32 -10.00
CA ASP A 193 -16.59 1.86 -10.01
C ASP A 193 -15.62 1.23 -9.00
N PRO A 194 -16.13 0.56 -7.95
CA PRO A 194 -15.33 0.07 -6.85
C PRO A 194 -14.39 -1.06 -7.26
N ASN A 195 -14.64 -1.76 -8.37
CA ASN A 195 -13.71 -2.75 -8.92
C ASN A 195 -12.47 -2.11 -9.56
N THR A 196 -12.45 -0.79 -9.72
CA THR A 196 -11.37 -0.09 -10.42
C THR A 196 -10.74 1.04 -9.62
N GLY A 197 -11.25 1.35 -8.41
CA GLY A 197 -10.67 2.39 -7.55
C GLY A 197 -11.17 2.31 -6.11
N GLY A 198 -10.25 2.47 -5.17
CA GLY A 198 -10.49 2.29 -3.74
C GLY A 198 -11.48 3.27 -3.10
N ALA A 199 -11.66 4.49 -3.64
CA ALA A 199 -12.61 5.45 -3.06
C ALA A 199 -14.06 4.97 -3.17
N GLY A 200 -14.44 4.48 -4.37
CA GLY A 200 -15.70 3.78 -4.59
C GLY A 200 -15.83 2.50 -3.77
N SER A 201 -14.76 1.69 -3.69
CA SER A 201 -14.76 0.47 -2.86
C SER A 201 -15.05 0.78 -1.39
N SER A 202 -14.39 1.81 -0.85
CA SER A 202 -14.59 2.28 0.51
C SER A 202 -16.01 2.79 0.75
N PHE A 203 -16.59 3.52 -0.21
CA PHE A 203 -17.97 4.00 -0.15
C PHE A 203 -18.98 2.85 -0.12
N VAL A 204 -18.84 1.88 -1.04
CA VAL A 204 -19.71 0.70 -1.12
C VAL A 204 -19.60 -0.15 0.15
N LEU A 205 -18.37 -0.45 0.58
CA LEU A 205 -18.11 -1.20 1.80
C LEU A 205 -18.70 -0.48 3.02
N THR A 206 -18.44 0.82 3.16
CA THR A 206 -19.00 1.64 4.25
C THR A 206 -20.52 1.62 4.25
N THR A 207 -21.15 1.79 3.09
CA THR A 207 -22.62 1.80 2.98
C THR A 207 -23.21 0.47 3.40
N VAL A 208 -22.60 -0.65 3.01
CA VAL A 208 -23.11 -1.98 3.32
C VAL A 208 -22.86 -2.35 4.78
N TYR A 209 -21.64 -2.12 5.28
CA TYR A 209 -21.27 -2.49 6.64
C TYR A 209 -21.90 -1.60 7.72
N ASN A 210 -22.36 -0.39 7.38
CA ASN A 210 -23.16 0.43 8.29
C ASN A 210 -24.54 -0.19 8.60
N GLU A 211 -24.99 -1.17 7.81
CA GLU A 211 -26.25 -1.88 8.03
C GLU A 211 -26.08 -3.17 8.84
N LEU A 212 -24.84 -3.49 9.24
CA LEU A 212 -24.46 -4.66 10.03
C LEU A 212 -24.14 -4.29 11.48
N ASN A 213 -23.83 -5.28 12.31
CA ASN A 213 -23.31 -5.03 13.66
C ASN A 213 -21.92 -4.37 13.61
N ASP A 214 -21.59 -3.56 14.62
CA ASP A 214 -20.36 -2.76 14.67
C ASP A 214 -19.06 -3.58 14.47
N ASP A 215 -19.05 -4.84 14.94
CA ASP A 215 -17.90 -5.74 14.86
C ASP A 215 -17.69 -6.34 13.46
N ALA A 216 -18.65 -6.18 12.54
CA ALA A 216 -18.64 -6.79 11.21
C ALA A 216 -17.37 -6.49 10.40
N MET A 217 -16.79 -5.30 10.58
CA MET A 217 -15.55 -4.89 9.91
C MET A 217 -14.34 -5.80 10.24
N ASN A 218 -14.43 -6.59 11.31
CA ASN A 218 -13.40 -7.52 11.78
C ASN A 218 -13.76 -9.00 11.57
N VAL A 219 -14.87 -9.29 10.90
CA VAL A 219 -15.32 -10.67 10.64
C VAL A 219 -14.86 -11.10 9.25
N GLN A 220 -14.24 -12.28 9.16
CA GLN A 220 -13.85 -12.93 7.90
C GLN A 220 -14.78 -14.08 7.48
N ASP A 221 -15.70 -14.48 8.35
CA ASP A 221 -16.65 -15.57 8.10
C ASP A 221 -17.63 -15.21 6.97
N GLU A 222 -17.66 -16.02 5.91
CA GLU A 222 -18.52 -15.83 4.73
C GLU A 222 -20.02 -15.84 5.05
N SER A 223 -20.45 -16.33 6.22
CA SER A 223 -21.85 -16.26 6.64
C SER A 223 -22.39 -14.82 6.68
N ILE A 224 -21.51 -13.83 6.89
CA ILE A 224 -21.88 -12.40 6.90
C ILE A 224 -22.39 -11.91 5.54
N ILE A 225 -22.05 -12.60 4.45
CA ILE A 225 -22.51 -12.27 3.09
C ILE A 225 -24.05 -12.27 3.03
N LYS A 226 -24.71 -13.14 3.81
CA LYS A 226 -26.18 -13.24 3.87
C LYS A 226 -26.85 -12.03 4.53
N GLU A 227 -26.07 -11.17 5.18
CA GLU A 227 -26.58 -9.98 5.88
C GLU A 227 -26.45 -8.71 5.01
N TRP A 228 -25.78 -8.79 3.85
CA TRP A 228 -25.53 -7.63 2.99
C TRP A 228 -26.78 -7.08 2.29
N ASP A 229 -27.88 -7.83 2.22
CA ASP A 229 -29.09 -7.48 1.47
C ASP A 229 -29.59 -6.06 1.78
N LYS A 230 -29.56 -5.64 3.06
CA LYS A 230 -30.02 -4.32 3.47
C LYS A 230 -29.13 -3.21 2.90
N GLY A 231 -27.81 -3.38 3.01
CA GLY A 231 -26.82 -2.45 2.46
C GLY A 231 -26.85 -2.37 0.94
N ILE A 232 -26.98 -3.51 0.26
CA ILE A 232 -27.13 -3.57 -1.19
C ILE A 232 -28.42 -2.86 -1.63
N GLN A 233 -29.50 -2.98 -0.88
CA GLN A 233 -30.74 -2.27 -1.18
C GLN A 233 -30.58 -0.74 -1.04
N VAL A 234 -29.84 -0.25 -0.04
CA VAL A 234 -29.51 1.18 0.08
C VAL A 234 -28.78 1.68 -1.17
N LEU A 235 -27.79 0.93 -1.66
CA LEU A 235 -27.05 1.30 -2.88
C LEU A 235 -27.93 1.32 -4.13
N LYS A 236 -28.87 0.37 -4.26
CA LYS A 236 -29.83 0.34 -5.38
C LYS A 236 -30.80 1.51 -5.34
N ASP A 237 -31.33 1.83 -4.16
CA ASP A 237 -32.26 2.95 -3.99
C ASP A 237 -31.58 4.31 -4.22
N MET A 238 -30.27 4.38 -3.97
CA MET A 238 -29.45 5.56 -4.23
C MET A 238 -29.13 5.76 -5.71
N ALA A 239 -28.92 4.68 -6.47
CA ALA A 239 -28.39 4.72 -7.84
C ALA A 239 -29.08 5.72 -8.78
N PRO A 240 -30.43 5.84 -8.82
CA PRO A 240 -31.11 6.81 -9.68
C PRO A 240 -30.77 8.28 -9.39
N ASN A 241 -30.32 8.59 -8.16
CA ASN A 241 -29.94 9.95 -7.76
C ASN A 241 -28.46 10.25 -7.98
N LEU A 242 -27.67 9.28 -8.44
CA LEU A 242 -26.24 9.48 -8.73
C LEU A 242 -26.03 10.17 -10.08
N TYR A 243 -24.79 10.59 -10.32
CA TYR A 243 -24.34 11.14 -11.60
C TYR A 243 -24.83 10.29 -12.77
N LYS A 244 -25.57 10.94 -13.69
CA LYS A 244 -26.19 10.32 -14.86
C LYS A 244 -26.97 9.03 -14.54
N GLU A 245 -27.76 9.06 -13.47
CA GLU A 245 -28.67 7.97 -13.08
C GLU A 245 -27.95 6.64 -12.79
N GLY A 246 -26.74 6.71 -12.20
CA GLY A 246 -25.96 5.53 -11.81
C GLY A 246 -24.79 5.21 -12.75
N VAL A 247 -24.20 6.21 -13.41
CA VAL A 247 -22.93 6.02 -14.11
C VAL A 247 -21.78 6.10 -13.10
N TYR A 248 -21.00 5.02 -13.00
CA TYR A 248 -19.84 4.91 -12.12
C TYR A 248 -18.54 5.16 -12.92
N PRO A 249 -17.85 6.31 -12.74
CA PRO A 249 -16.60 6.59 -13.43
C PRO A 249 -15.53 5.54 -13.12
N LYS A 250 -14.62 5.29 -14.05
CA LYS A 250 -13.52 4.33 -13.84
C LYS A 250 -12.39 4.98 -13.06
N LYS A 251 -11.83 4.24 -12.09
CA LYS A 251 -10.72 4.66 -11.20
C LYS A 251 -11.05 5.89 -10.35
N ASN A 252 -10.24 6.15 -9.32
CA ASN A 252 -10.41 7.32 -8.45
C ASN A 252 -10.34 8.64 -9.24
N GLN A 253 -9.51 8.70 -10.30
CA GLN A 253 -9.38 9.91 -11.12
C GLN A 253 -10.70 10.28 -11.81
N GLY A 254 -11.51 9.30 -12.23
CA GLY A 254 -12.74 9.58 -12.95
C GLY A 254 -13.72 10.43 -12.15
N THR A 255 -13.86 10.21 -10.84
CA THR A 255 -14.72 11.05 -9.99
C THR A 255 -14.08 12.39 -9.65
N LEU A 256 -12.76 12.44 -9.45
CA LEU A 256 -12.02 13.69 -9.26
C LEU A 256 -12.18 14.63 -10.45
N ASP A 257 -12.12 14.11 -11.68
CA ASP A 257 -12.34 14.88 -12.91
C ASP A 257 -13.76 15.45 -12.97
N LEU A 258 -14.78 14.66 -12.60
CA LEU A 258 -16.16 15.16 -12.54
C LEU A 258 -16.32 16.29 -11.52
N LEU A 259 -15.68 16.16 -10.35
CA LEU A 259 -15.70 17.19 -9.31
C LEU A 259 -14.96 18.45 -9.78
N ALA A 260 -13.78 18.30 -10.37
CA ALA A 260 -12.97 19.40 -10.90
C ALA A 260 -13.74 20.21 -11.96
N ASN A 261 -14.47 19.51 -12.84
CA ASN A 261 -15.28 20.11 -13.90
C ASN A 261 -16.65 20.63 -13.41
N GLY A 262 -17.00 20.43 -12.14
CA GLY A 262 -18.29 20.83 -11.56
C GLY A 262 -19.50 20.04 -12.07
N GLU A 263 -19.25 18.89 -12.71
CA GLU A 263 -20.30 17.97 -13.15
C GLU A 263 -21.05 17.36 -11.95
N VAL A 264 -20.33 17.15 -10.84
CA VAL A 264 -20.86 16.79 -9.52
C VAL A 264 -20.35 17.78 -8.47
N ASP A 265 -21.01 17.81 -7.31
CA ASP A 265 -20.66 18.71 -6.22
C ASP A 265 -19.96 18.00 -5.05
N MET A 266 -20.04 16.68 -4.98
CA MET A 266 -19.48 15.88 -3.90
C MET A 266 -19.16 14.45 -4.37
N ILE A 267 -18.03 13.92 -3.91
CA ILE A 267 -17.58 12.54 -4.18
C ILE A 267 -16.88 11.97 -2.93
N PRO A 268 -16.79 10.64 -2.76
CA PRO A 268 -15.75 10.05 -1.95
C PRO A 268 -14.41 10.13 -2.71
N ALA A 269 -13.33 10.48 -2.01
CA ALA A 269 -11.98 10.56 -2.57
C ALA A 269 -10.95 10.12 -1.53
N TRP A 270 -9.84 9.52 -1.97
CA TRP A 270 -8.68 9.34 -1.10
C TRP A 270 -8.08 10.71 -0.75
N SER A 271 -7.78 10.91 0.52
CA SER A 271 -7.29 12.19 1.04
C SER A 271 -5.99 12.62 0.38
N ASP A 272 -5.06 11.70 0.17
CA ASP A 272 -3.77 11.93 -0.51
C ASP A 272 -3.96 12.47 -1.94
N MET A 273 -4.75 11.78 -2.77
CA MET A 273 -5.03 12.18 -4.14
C MET A 273 -5.73 13.54 -4.22
N ALA A 274 -6.67 13.80 -3.31
CA ALA A 274 -7.40 15.06 -3.29
C ALA A 274 -6.51 16.24 -2.83
N LEU A 275 -5.66 16.02 -1.82
CA LEU A 275 -4.68 17.00 -1.36
C LEU A 275 -3.60 17.29 -2.41
N GLU A 276 -3.10 16.25 -3.08
CA GLU A 276 -2.17 16.39 -4.20
C GLU A 276 -2.77 17.26 -5.32
N GLN A 277 -4.02 17.00 -5.70
CA GLN A 277 -4.68 17.75 -6.78
C GLN A 277 -5.09 19.16 -6.38
N LEU A 278 -5.40 19.40 -5.11
CA LEU A 278 -5.55 20.75 -4.57
C LEU A 278 -4.22 21.52 -4.65
N ASN A 279 -3.11 20.89 -4.24
CA ASN A 279 -1.80 21.54 -4.27
C ASN A 279 -1.31 21.83 -5.69
N SER A 280 -1.52 20.90 -6.62
CA SER A 280 -1.19 21.06 -8.05
C SER A 280 -2.22 21.88 -8.83
N LYS A 281 -3.28 22.37 -8.19
CA LYS A 281 -4.36 23.18 -8.77
C LYS A 281 -5.15 22.47 -9.88
N LEU A 282 -5.13 21.14 -9.88
CA LEU A 282 -6.00 20.30 -10.71
C LEU A 282 -7.43 20.27 -10.15
N LEU A 283 -7.56 20.29 -8.82
CA LEU A 283 -8.83 20.60 -8.16
C LEU A 283 -8.93 22.11 -7.88
N PRO A 284 -10.10 22.72 -8.09
CA PRO A 284 -10.34 24.11 -7.69
C PRO A 284 -10.14 24.33 -6.19
N GLU A 285 -9.65 25.51 -5.78
CA GLU A 285 -9.46 25.87 -4.36
C GLU A 285 -10.77 25.89 -3.54
N THR A 286 -11.91 25.91 -4.23
CA THR A 286 -13.25 25.78 -3.65
C THR A 286 -13.56 24.37 -3.17
N ILE A 287 -12.79 23.37 -3.61
CA ILE A 287 -12.92 22.00 -3.11
C ILE A 287 -12.37 21.94 -1.68
N LYS A 288 -13.15 21.31 -0.80
CA LYS A 288 -12.82 21.06 0.60
C LYS A 288 -13.02 19.58 0.91
N LEU A 289 -12.29 19.12 1.92
CA LEU A 289 -12.32 17.73 2.36
C LEU A 289 -12.98 17.63 3.74
N LYS A 290 -13.66 16.52 4.00
CA LYS A 290 -14.28 16.25 5.30
C LYS A 290 -14.48 14.77 5.52
N GLN A 291 -14.18 14.29 6.72
CA GLN A 291 -14.56 12.95 7.16
C GLN A 291 -16.00 12.92 7.73
N ILE A 292 -16.70 11.79 7.60
CA ILE A 292 -18.05 11.57 8.17
C ILE A 292 -18.03 10.53 9.29
N THR A 293 -19.17 10.32 9.94
CA THR A 293 -19.37 9.30 10.98
C THR A 293 -20.49 8.31 10.58
N PRO A 294 -20.26 6.98 10.62
CA PRO A 294 -18.96 6.32 10.73
C PRO A 294 -18.01 6.74 9.60
N ALA A 295 -16.71 6.81 9.89
CA ALA A 295 -15.70 7.20 8.91
C ALA A 295 -15.67 6.23 7.73
N PHE A 296 -15.28 6.73 6.55
CA PHE A 296 -14.91 5.82 5.47
C PHE A 296 -13.66 5.02 5.84
N THR A 297 -13.38 4.00 5.03
CA THR A 297 -12.18 3.20 5.26
C THR A 297 -10.91 3.94 4.85
N GLY A 298 -9.85 3.54 5.51
CA GLY A 298 -8.50 3.99 5.26
C GLY A 298 -7.55 3.02 5.94
N GLY A 299 -6.29 3.41 6.00
CA GLY A 299 -5.32 2.59 6.69
C GLY A 299 -3.91 3.00 6.33
N PRO A 300 -2.95 2.59 7.17
CA PRO A 300 -1.56 2.66 6.80
C PRO A 300 -1.20 1.59 5.78
N SER A 301 -0.15 1.87 5.01
CA SER A 301 0.66 0.85 4.39
C SER A 301 1.83 0.54 5.31
N TYR A 302 2.13 -0.75 5.43
CA TYR A 302 3.08 -1.27 6.40
C TYR A 302 4.34 -1.77 5.73
N LEU A 303 5.47 -1.63 6.41
CA LEU A 303 6.70 -2.33 6.10
C LEU A 303 6.91 -3.45 7.11
N MET A 304 7.18 -4.66 6.62
CA MET A 304 7.51 -5.83 7.42
C MET A 304 8.94 -6.28 7.12
N ALA A 305 9.70 -6.62 8.15
CA ALA A 305 10.99 -7.29 8.01
C ALA A 305 10.75 -8.81 7.88
N VAL A 306 11.18 -9.42 6.77
CA VAL A 306 10.96 -10.84 6.47
C VAL A 306 11.92 -11.70 7.29
N ASP A 307 11.40 -12.78 7.90
CA ASP A 307 12.22 -13.75 8.60
C ASP A 307 12.99 -14.65 7.61
N ASN A 308 14.20 -14.23 7.28
CA ASN A 308 15.13 -14.91 6.35
C ASN A 308 16.17 -15.79 7.08
N GLY A 309 16.21 -15.75 8.41
CA GLY A 309 17.16 -16.46 9.27
C GLY A 309 18.58 -15.87 9.28
N ASP A 310 18.76 -14.63 8.83
CA ASP A 310 20.05 -13.95 8.66
C ASP A 310 20.11 -12.69 9.53
N GLU A 311 20.92 -12.73 10.58
CA GLU A 311 20.98 -11.65 11.58
C GLU A 311 21.54 -10.34 11.00
N GLU A 312 22.50 -10.39 10.08
CA GLU A 312 23.08 -9.18 9.48
C GLU A 312 22.02 -8.44 8.64
N ARG A 313 21.23 -9.19 7.84
CA ARG A 313 20.13 -8.61 7.05
C ARG A 313 18.95 -8.17 7.90
N LYS A 314 18.69 -8.87 9.02
CA LYS A 314 17.69 -8.46 10.00
C LYS A 314 18.06 -7.11 10.63
N GLU A 315 19.26 -6.96 11.18
CA GLU A 315 19.72 -5.71 11.80
C GLU A 315 19.72 -4.55 10.78
N ALA A 316 20.17 -4.80 9.54
CA ALA A 316 20.12 -3.81 8.47
C ALA A 316 18.67 -3.42 8.11
N SER A 317 17.75 -4.38 8.09
CA SER A 317 16.32 -4.13 7.84
C SER A 317 15.70 -3.31 8.96
N GLU A 318 15.95 -3.66 10.23
CA GLU A 318 15.48 -2.91 11.39
C GLU A 318 16.04 -1.48 11.40
N THR A 319 17.30 -1.29 11.02
CA THR A 319 17.93 0.04 10.84
C THR A 319 17.21 0.86 9.77
N PHE A 320 16.83 0.25 8.65
CA PHE A 320 16.04 0.91 7.61
C PHE A 320 14.64 1.29 8.11
N LEU A 321 13.96 0.38 8.83
CA LEU A 321 12.64 0.66 9.41
C LEU A 321 12.70 1.80 10.44
N ASP A 322 13.76 1.87 11.25
CA ASP A 322 13.99 2.97 12.18
C ASP A 322 14.14 4.32 11.46
N TYR A 323 14.96 4.35 10.41
CA TYR A 323 15.17 5.54 9.59
C TYR A 323 13.87 6.05 8.95
N VAL A 324 13.03 5.14 8.44
CA VAL A 324 11.73 5.49 7.84
C VAL A 324 10.79 6.19 8.82
N LEU A 325 10.93 5.92 10.13
CA LEU A 325 10.12 6.51 11.19
C LEU A 325 10.70 7.83 11.75
N THR A 326 11.79 8.34 11.17
CA THR A 326 12.32 9.67 11.54
C THR A 326 11.39 10.79 11.10
N GLN A 327 11.38 11.92 11.84
CA GLN A 327 10.57 13.09 11.49
C GLN A 327 10.88 13.63 10.08
N ASP A 328 12.14 13.54 9.63
CA ASP A 328 12.55 14.01 8.31
C ASP A 328 11.94 13.16 7.18
N VAL A 329 11.95 11.83 7.31
CA VAL A 329 11.30 10.94 6.33
C VAL A 329 9.78 11.08 6.40
N GLN A 330 9.22 11.19 7.61
CA GLN A 330 7.77 11.36 7.80
C GLN A 330 7.27 12.72 7.28
N LYS A 331 8.13 13.74 7.28
CA LYS A 331 7.86 15.00 6.58
C LYS A 331 7.83 14.82 5.06
N LEU A 332 8.69 13.97 4.48
CA LEU A 332 8.62 13.65 3.06
C LEU A 332 7.29 12.97 2.70
N VAL A 333 6.78 12.06 3.55
CA VAL A 333 5.45 11.45 3.34
C VAL A 333 4.36 12.52 3.19
N ILE A 334 4.39 13.53 4.05
CA ILE A 334 3.45 14.66 4.00
C ILE A 334 3.64 15.51 2.75
N ASP A 335 4.89 15.90 2.44
CA ASP A 335 5.18 16.89 1.40
C ASP A 335 5.12 16.30 -0.01
N THR A 336 5.41 15.00 -0.19
CA THR A 336 5.47 14.36 -1.51
C THR A 336 4.32 13.39 -1.78
N MET A 337 3.85 12.67 -0.75
CA MET A 337 2.77 11.70 -0.93
C MET A 337 1.40 12.26 -0.52
N TYR A 338 1.37 13.39 0.19
CA TYR A 338 0.15 13.91 0.81
C TYR A 338 -0.55 12.88 1.70
N GLY A 339 0.24 11.95 2.26
CA GLY A 339 -0.23 10.92 3.17
C GLY A 339 -0.16 11.38 4.62
N TYR A 340 -0.93 10.72 5.48
CA TYR A 340 -0.73 10.79 6.91
C TYR A 340 0.61 10.11 7.26
N PRO A 341 1.37 10.67 8.21
CA PRO A 341 2.59 10.07 8.70
C PRO A 341 2.29 8.75 9.43
N GLY A 342 3.26 7.84 9.41
CA GLY A 342 3.32 6.65 10.24
C GLY A 342 3.58 6.93 11.73
N ILE A 343 4.00 8.15 12.06
CA ILE A 343 4.27 8.59 13.43
C ILE A 343 3.17 9.48 14.00
N LYS A 344 3.19 9.69 15.33
CA LYS A 344 2.31 10.61 16.05
C LYS A 344 2.40 12.02 15.48
N TRP A 345 1.23 12.63 15.25
CA TRP A 345 1.12 13.98 14.67
C TRP A 345 1.78 15.07 15.53
N ASP A 346 1.82 14.91 16.86
CA ASP A 346 2.40 15.90 17.79
C ASP A 346 3.94 15.99 17.72
N LEU A 347 4.58 15.03 17.04
CA LEU A 347 6.01 15.06 16.73
C LEU A 347 6.32 15.92 15.51
N LEU A 348 5.32 16.32 14.73
CA LEU A 348 5.48 17.11 13.52
C LEU A 348 5.13 18.58 13.75
N SER A 349 5.60 19.45 12.85
CA SER A 349 5.37 20.89 12.94
C SER A 349 3.87 21.23 12.90
N ALA A 350 3.47 22.32 13.56
CA ALA A 350 2.09 22.81 13.51
C ALA A 350 1.64 23.15 12.08
N GLU A 351 2.57 23.55 11.21
CA GLU A 351 2.30 23.77 9.78
C GLU A 351 1.92 22.46 9.08
N ASP A 352 2.67 21.38 9.33
CA ASP A 352 2.41 20.08 8.74
C ASP A 352 1.11 19.45 9.27
N GLN A 353 0.83 19.56 10.57
CA GLN A 353 -0.45 19.14 11.15
C GLN A 353 -1.64 19.88 10.50
N LYS A 354 -1.49 21.19 10.28
CA LYS A 354 -2.55 22.01 9.69
C LYS A 354 -2.91 21.60 8.25
N LYS A 355 -1.98 21.07 7.47
CA LYS A 355 -2.26 20.57 6.10
C LYS A 355 -3.34 19.48 6.09
N PHE A 356 -3.48 18.73 7.19
CA PHE A 356 -4.36 17.56 7.29
C PHE A 356 -5.55 17.75 8.24
N GLU A 357 -5.73 18.93 8.84
CA GLU A 357 -6.79 19.19 9.83
C GLU A 357 -8.21 18.83 9.33
N SER A 358 -8.42 18.92 8.02
CA SER A 358 -9.70 18.63 7.36
C SER A 358 -9.97 17.14 7.13
N VAL A 359 -8.95 16.29 7.24
CA VAL A 359 -8.99 14.86 6.89
C VAL A 359 -8.51 13.94 8.02
N SER A 360 -7.92 14.48 9.08
CA SER A 360 -7.42 13.73 10.24
C SER A 360 -8.51 13.18 11.18
N GLY A 361 -9.78 13.18 10.76
CA GLY A 361 -10.94 12.75 11.56
C GLY A 361 -11.06 11.24 11.82
N GLY A 362 -9.96 10.50 11.73
CA GLY A 362 -9.91 9.04 11.80
C GLY A 362 -10.41 8.34 10.54
N TYR A 363 -10.21 7.02 10.50
CA TYR A 363 -10.68 6.13 9.45
C TYR A 363 -11.02 4.77 10.04
N ARG A 364 -11.86 3.99 9.34
CA ARG A 364 -12.10 2.59 9.69
C ARG A 364 -11.13 1.67 8.96
N THR A 365 -10.64 0.67 9.67
CA THR A 365 -9.90 -0.42 9.06
C THR A 365 -10.87 -1.55 8.71
N PHE A 366 -10.71 -2.15 7.54
CA PHE A 366 -11.45 -3.35 7.15
C PHE A 366 -10.55 -4.58 7.23
N ASN A 367 -10.91 -5.51 8.12
CA ASN A 367 -10.16 -6.73 8.40
C ASN A 367 -10.89 -8.00 7.92
N GLY A 368 -11.92 -7.85 7.07
CA GLY A 368 -12.71 -8.98 6.54
C GLY A 368 -12.06 -9.76 5.38
N GLY A 369 -10.79 -9.48 5.05
CA GLY A 369 -10.04 -10.22 4.03
C GLY A 369 -10.72 -10.21 2.66
N GLU A 370 -10.88 -11.40 2.08
CA GLU A 370 -11.49 -11.61 0.74
C GLU A 370 -12.95 -11.15 0.63
N LEU A 371 -13.63 -10.89 1.75
CA LEU A 371 -15.00 -10.38 1.74
C LEU A 371 -15.12 -9.03 1.04
N SER A 372 -14.08 -8.19 1.04
CA SER A 372 -14.10 -6.95 0.25
C SER A 372 -14.23 -7.26 -1.24
N SER A 373 -13.44 -8.22 -1.74
CA SER A 373 -13.47 -8.67 -3.14
C SER A 373 -14.82 -9.29 -3.49
N GLU A 374 -15.39 -10.11 -2.61
CA GLU A 374 -16.72 -10.70 -2.81
C GLU A 374 -17.81 -9.63 -2.84
N LEU A 375 -17.76 -8.62 -1.96
CA LEU A 375 -18.72 -7.53 -1.96
C LEU A 375 -18.70 -6.76 -3.29
N MET A 376 -17.53 -6.54 -3.88
CA MET A 376 -17.44 -5.85 -5.19
C MET A 376 -18.05 -6.68 -6.33
N LYS A 377 -17.97 -8.01 -6.26
CA LYS A 377 -18.68 -8.91 -7.20
C LYS A 377 -20.19 -8.84 -7.01
N VAL A 378 -20.67 -8.80 -5.76
CA VAL A 378 -22.09 -8.63 -5.44
C VAL A 378 -22.60 -7.29 -5.95
N TRP A 379 -21.89 -6.20 -5.66
CA TRP A 379 -22.20 -4.86 -6.16
C TRP A 379 -22.30 -4.82 -7.69
N GLN A 380 -21.33 -5.42 -8.39
CA GLN A 380 -21.33 -5.44 -9.86
C GLN A 380 -22.56 -6.14 -10.41
N ARG A 381 -22.95 -7.27 -9.80
CA ARG A 381 -24.10 -8.07 -10.22
C ARG A 381 -25.43 -7.40 -9.90
N GLU A 382 -25.54 -6.76 -8.75
CA GLU A 382 -26.84 -6.37 -8.18
C GLU A 382 -27.12 -4.88 -8.18
N VAL A 383 -26.10 -4.04 -8.26
CA VAL A 383 -26.24 -2.57 -8.27
C VAL A 383 -25.91 -2.01 -9.65
N ALA A 384 -24.71 -2.32 -10.17
CA ALA A 384 -24.22 -1.72 -11.40
C ALA A 384 -24.90 -2.23 -12.69
N SER A 385 -25.57 -3.39 -12.60
CA SER A 385 -26.23 -4.04 -13.75
C SER A 385 -27.71 -3.68 -13.88
N GLN A 386 -28.24 -2.77 -13.05
CA GLN A 386 -29.66 -2.41 -13.03
C GLN A 386 -30.00 -1.21 -13.91
#